data_AF-J2WGF1-F1
#
_entry.id   AF-J2WGF1-F1
#
_cell.length_a   1.000
_cell.length_b   1.000
_cell.length_c   1.000
_cell.angle_alpha   90.00
_cell.angle_beta   90.00
_cell.angle_gamma   90.00
#
_symmetry.space_group_name_H-M   'P 1'
#
loop_
_entity.id
_entity.type
_entity.pdbx_description
1 polymer ?
#
loop_
_entity_poly.entity_id
_entity_poly.type
_entity_poly.pdbx_seq_one_letter_code
_entity_poly.pdbx_strand_id
1 'polypeptide(L)'
;MSTATCRICGLLYVSSLVEDQKTHAAIHKKLASGSQPQKVRDFSKAFGWAVAHNDGGLERMKDQHDPELGKLVVAFSWWSRALSNGVQVKDFDSYMEAHLAFADSLVSGIDVDKTSAAIKKWERFAG
;
A
#
# COMPACT_ATOMS: atom_id res chain seq x y z
N MET A 1 15.18 8.75 21.44
CA MET A 1 15.10 8.46 20.00
C MET A 1 13.87 7.58 19.81
N SER A 2 12.89 8.02 19.00
CA SER A 2 11.71 7.20 18.71
C SER A 2 11.94 6.40 17.44
N THR A 3 11.71 5.09 17.53
CA THR A 3 11.57 4.21 16.38
C THR A 3 10.16 4.35 15.81
N ALA A 4 10.03 4.24 14.49
CA ALA A 4 8.74 4.21 13.80
C ALA A 4 8.77 3.14 12.72
N THR A 5 7.64 2.46 12.52
CA THR A 5 7.47 1.54 11.38
C THR A 5 6.83 2.33 10.24
N CYS A 6 7.50 2.41 9.10
CA CYS A 6 6.86 2.98 7.91
C CYS A 6 5.69 2.10 7.48
N ARG A 7 4.51 2.70 7.36
CA ARG A 7 3.30 1.99 6.95
C ARG A 7 3.40 1.38 5.54
N ILE A 8 4.02 2.11 4.61
CA ILE A 8 4.13 1.72 3.19
C ILE A 8 5.12 0.56 3.01
N CYS A 9 6.35 0.70 3.51
CA CYS A 9 7.39 -0.30 3.26
C CYS A 9 7.57 -1.31 4.40
N GLY A 10 7.05 -1.04 5.60
CA GLY A 10 7.17 -1.90 6.77
C GLY A 10 8.53 -1.83 7.49
N LEU A 11 9.45 -0.95 7.06
CA LEU A 11 10.74 -0.79 7.73
C LEU A 11 10.55 -0.14 9.10
N LEU A 12 11.10 -0.78 10.14
CA LEU A 12 11.31 -0.14 11.45
C LEU A 12 12.57 0.73 11.35
N TYR A 13 12.45 2.02 11.60
CA TYR A 13 13.56 2.97 11.45
C TYR A 13 13.52 4.08 12.52
N VAL A 14 14.69 4.64 12.83
CA VAL A 14 14.87 5.80 13.69
C VAL A 14 14.91 7.05 12.81
N SER A 15 13.90 7.90 12.92
CA SER A 15 13.75 9.07 12.05
C SER A 15 14.87 10.10 12.19
N SER A 16 15.58 10.11 13.31
CA SER A 16 16.72 11.01 13.55
C SER A 16 18.07 10.45 13.06
N LEU A 17 18.14 9.19 12.62
CA LEU A 17 19.37 8.54 12.18
C LEU A 17 19.49 8.60 10.65
N VAL A 18 20.58 9.16 10.13
CA VAL A 18 20.77 9.42 8.70
C VAL A 18 20.86 8.13 7.88
N GLU A 19 21.48 7.09 8.43
CA GLU A 19 21.62 5.77 7.83
C GLU A 19 20.25 5.11 7.62
N ASP A 20 19.37 5.25 8.60
CA ASP A 20 18.00 4.74 8.56
C ASP A 20 17.17 5.50 7.53
N GLN A 21 17.28 6.84 7.48
CA GLN A 21 16.64 7.65 6.45
C GLN A 21 17.08 7.24 5.03
N LYS A 22 18.38 7.00 4.82
CA LYS A 22 18.92 6.56 3.53
C LYS A 22 18.37 5.18 3.13
N THR A 23 18.32 4.25 4.08
CA THR A 23 17.78 2.91 3.86
C THR A 23 16.29 2.97 3.51
N HIS A 24 15.52 3.76 4.26
CA HIS A 24 14.10 4.00 4.02
C HIS A 24 13.85 4.58 2.62
N ALA A 25 14.57 5.64 2.25
CA ALA A 25 14.46 6.27 0.93
C ALA A 25 14.86 5.32 -0.21
N ALA A 26 15.89 4.50 -0.02
CA ALA A 26 16.31 3.51 -1.01
C ALA A 26 15.24 2.44 -1.26
N ILE A 27 14.53 2.01 -0.21
CA ILE A 27 13.39 1.10 -0.35
C ILE A 27 12.25 1.79 -1.09
N HIS A 28 11.88 3.01 -0.71
CA HIS A 28 10.81 3.76 -1.37
C HIS A 28 11.09 3.99 -2.85
N LYS A 29 12.34 4.25 -3.25
CA LYS A 29 12.74 4.34 -4.66
C LYS A 29 12.43 3.06 -5.44
N LYS A 30 12.68 1.88 -4.86
CA LYS A 30 12.34 0.59 -5.49
C LYS A 30 10.83 0.42 -5.62
N LEU A 31 10.08 0.73 -4.56
CA LEU A 31 8.63 0.61 -4.53
C LEU A 31 7.94 1.57 -5.52
N ALA A 32 8.43 2.80 -5.59
CA ALA A 32 8.00 3.80 -6.55
C ALA A 32 8.23 3.35 -8.01
N SER A 33 9.19 2.45 -8.25
CA SER A 33 9.44 1.89 -9.58
C SER A 33 8.58 0.65 -9.90
N GLY A 34 7.57 0.35 -9.08
CA GLY A 34 6.63 -0.77 -9.28
C GLY A 34 6.94 -2.02 -8.45
N SER A 35 7.99 -2.00 -7.64
CA SER A 35 8.20 -3.08 -6.66
C SER A 35 7.15 -3.03 -5.54
N GLN A 36 6.93 -4.16 -4.89
CA GLN A 36 6.05 -4.26 -3.73
C GLN A 36 6.83 -4.80 -2.50
N PRO A 37 6.37 -4.57 -1.27
CA PRO A 37 6.89 -5.28 -0.11
C PRO A 37 6.65 -6.80 -0.23
N GLN A 38 7.55 -7.62 0.30
CA GLN A 38 7.43 -9.09 0.23
C GLN A 38 6.09 -9.57 0.82
N LYS A 39 5.68 -9.02 1.97
CA LYS A 39 4.39 -9.33 2.62
C LYS A 39 3.18 -9.11 1.71
N VAL A 40 3.19 -8.05 0.89
CA VAL A 40 2.11 -7.72 -0.04
C VAL A 40 2.04 -8.77 -1.17
N ARG A 41 3.19 -9.15 -1.72
CA ARG A 41 3.27 -10.20 -2.74
C ARG A 41 2.81 -11.55 -2.22
N ASP A 42 3.27 -11.93 -1.03
CA ASP A 42 2.93 -13.23 -0.45
C ASP A 42 1.46 -13.32 -0.07
N PHE A 43 0.86 -12.25 0.45
CA PHE A 43 -0.58 -12.20 0.68
C PHE A 43 -1.37 -12.33 -0.62
N SER A 44 -0.99 -11.57 -1.65
CA SER A 44 -1.66 -11.63 -2.96
C SER A 44 -1.59 -13.03 -3.57
N LYS A 45 -0.42 -13.69 -3.45
CA LYS A 45 -0.20 -15.08 -3.88
C LYS A 45 -1.05 -16.06 -3.08
N ALA A 46 -1.10 -15.93 -1.75
CA ALA A 46 -1.89 -16.79 -0.88
C ALA A 46 -3.39 -16.67 -1.20
N PHE A 47 -3.89 -15.44 -1.38
CA PHE A 47 -5.27 -15.18 -1.79
C PHE A 47 -5.58 -15.82 -3.16
N GLY A 48 -4.69 -15.61 -4.13
CA GLY A 48 -4.83 -16.20 -5.47
C GLY A 48 -4.92 -17.73 -5.44
N TRP A 49 -4.08 -18.39 -4.64
CA TRP A 49 -4.13 -19.85 -4.48
C TRP A 49 -5.41 -20.33 -3.78
N ALA A 50 -5.86 -19.63 -2.73
CA ALA A 50 -7.08 -19.99 -2.02
C ALA A 50 -8.30 -19.94 -2.97
N VAL A 51 -8.38 -18.93 -3.83
CA VAL A 51 -9.42 -18.83 -4.86
C VAL A 51 -9.25 -19.89 -5.94
N ALA A 52 -8.05 -20.10 -6.46
CA ALA A 52 -7.78 -21.08 -7.53
C ALA A 52 -8.11 -22.54 -7.12
N HIS A 53 -7.96 -22.88 -5.84
CA HIS A 53 -8.31 -24.19 -5.30
C HIS A 53 -9.77 -24.30 -4.82
N ASN A 54 -10.56 -23.22 -4.90
CA ASN A 54 -11.88 -23.12 -4.26
C ASN A 54 -11.83 -23.48 -2.76
N ASP A 55 -10.71 -23.17 -2.11
CA ASP A 55 -10.36 -23.59 -0.75
C ASP A 55 -10.78 -22.52 0.27
N GLY A 56 -12.06 -22.16 0.24
CA GLY A 56 -12.66 -21.18 1.15
C GLY A 56 -12.26 -19.71 0.93
N GLY A 57 -11.29 -19.41 0.07
CA GLY A 57 -10.95 -18.05 -0.34
C GLY A 57 -10.70 -17.09 0.83
N LEU A 58 -11.53 -16.06 0.94
CA LEU A 58 -11.48 -15.05 2.01
C LEU A 58 -11.72 -15.64 3.41
N GLU A 59 -12.62 -16.63 3.54
CA GLU A 59 -13.03 -17.18 4.84
C GLU A 59 -11.87 -17.85 5.58
N ARG A 60 -10.93 -18.46 4.85
CA ARG A 60 -9.72 -19.04 5.42
C ARG A 60 -8.74 -17.98 5.92
N MET A 61 -8.70 -16.83 5.26
CA MET A 61 -7.65 -15.83 5.43
C MET A 61 -8.02 -14.67 6.36
N LYS A 62 -9.31 -14.43 6.58
CA LYS A 62 -9.81 -13.25 7.32
C LYS A 62 -9.29 -13.15 8.75
N ASP A 63 -9.08 -14.27 9.43
CA ASP A 63 -8.62 -14.30 10.84
C ASP A 63 -7.10 -14.46 10.97
N GLN A 64 -6.39 -14.66 9.86
CA GLN A 64 -4.95 -14.98 9.84
C GLN A 64 -4.07 -13.77 9.47
N HIS A 65 -4.68 -12.66 9.05
CA HIS A 65 -3.95 -11.52 8.51
C HIS A 65 -4.43 -10.20 9.09
N ASP A 66 -3.47 -9.31 9.32
CA ASP A 66 -3.71 -7.93 9.71
C ASP A 66 -4.50 -7.19 8.61
N PRO A 67 -5.64 -6.54 8.92
CA PRO A 67 -6.38 -5.70 7.98
C PRO A 67 -5.53 -4.63 7.30
N GLU A 68 -4.46 -4.12 7.93
CA GLU A 68 -3.50 -3.21 7.29
C GLU A 68 -2.83 -3.83 6.07
N LEU A 69 -2.57 -5.14 6.07
CA LEU A 69 -2.00 -5.84 4.93
C LEU A 69 -2.95 -5.82 3.73
N GLY A 70 -4.25 -6.01 3.97
CA GLY A 70 -5.29 -5.91 2.94
C GLY A 70 -5.33 -4.51 2.32
N LYS A 71 -5.33 -3.47 3.15
CA LYS A 71 -5.30 -2.06 2.68
C LYS A 71 -4.03 -1.75 1.89
N LEU A 72 -2.88 -2.25 2.31
CA LEU A 72 -1.62 -2.11 1.56
C LEU A 72 -1.70 -2.80 0.19
N VAL A 73 -2.25 -4.02 0.11
CA VAL A 73 -2.42 -4.74 -1.16
C VAL A 73 -3.28 -3.94 -2.14
N VAL A 74 -4.37 -3.35 -1.65
CA VAL A 74 -5.23 -2.47 -2.48
C VAL A 74 -4.46 -1.24 -2.96
N ALA A 75 -3.76 -0.54 -2.06
CA ALA A 75 -2.99 0.65 -2.41
C ALA A 75 -1.87 0.37 -3.44
N PHE A 76 -1.13 -0.73 -3.26
CA PHE A 76 -0.10 -1.14 -4.23
C PHE A 76 -0.69 -1.60 -5.57
N SER A 77 -1.90 -2.17 -5.57
CA SER A 77 -2.60 -2.52 -6.81
C SER A 77 -3.01 -1.26 -7.57
N TRP A 78 -3.54 -0.25 -6.89
CA TRP A 78 -3.82 1.05 -7.48
C TRP A 78 -2.55 1.74 -8.00
N TRP A 79 -1.46 1.69 -7.24
CA TRP A 79 -0.17 2.24 -7.70
C TRP A 79 0.34 1.56 -8.97
N SER A 80 0.27 0.22 -9.03
CA SER A 80 0.70 -0.55 -10.20
C SER A 80 -0.08 -0.13 -11.46
N ARG A 81 -1.38 0.10 -11.32
CA ARG A 81 -2.24 0.64 -12.39
C ARG A 81 -1.86 2.07 -12.75
N ALA A 82 -1.68 2.95 -11.76
CA ALA A 82 -1.33 4.34 -12.01
C ALA A 82 0.02 4.49 -12.71
N LEU A 83 1.01 3.66 -12.34
CA LEU A 83 2.30 3.54 -13.04
C LEU A 83 2.13 3.14 -14.49
N SER A 84 1.29 2.14 -14.76
CA SER A 84 0.98 1.71 -16.13
C SER A 84 0.33 2.82 -16.95
N ASN A 85 -0.37 3.74 -16.29
CA ASN A 85 -1.04 4.90 -16.90
C ASN A 85 -0.20 6.19 -16.85
N GLY A 86 1.08 6.12 -16.50
CA GLY A 86 2.02 7.24 -16.64
C GLY A 86 2.07 8.22 -15.47
N VAL A 87 1.64 7.83 -14.26
CA VAL A 87 1.96 8.62 -13.05
C VAL A 87 3.48 8.71 -12.86
N GLN A 88 3.96 9.85 -12.37
CA GLN A 88 5.40 10.03 -12.17
C GLN A 88 5.85 9.31 -10.89
N VAL A 89 6.98 8.61 -10.95
CA VAL A 89 7.60 7.89 -9.81
C VAL A 89 7.79 8.80 -8.59
N LYS A 90 8.09 10.09 -8.79
CA LYS A 90 8.26 11.08 -7.72
C LYS A 90 6.99 11.31 -6.89
N ASP A 91 5.83 11.00 -7.45
CA ASP A 91 4.53 11.20 -6.79
C ASP A 91 4.18 10.03 -5.86
N PHE A 92 4.96 8.95 -5.85
CA PHE A 92 4.70 7.70 -5.13
C PHE A 92 4.27 7.90 -3.67
N ASP A 93 5.06 8.62 -2.88
CA ASP A 93 4.76 8.75 -1.44
C ASP A 93 3.43 9.48 -1.22
N SER A 94 3.20 10.58 -1.95
CA SER A 94 1.95 11.34 -1.88
C SER A 94 0.74 10.57 -2.42
N TYR A 95 0.97 9.70 -3.41
CA TYR A 95 -0.04 8.81 -3.96
C TYR A 95 -0.43 7.77 -2.92
N MET A 96 0.56 7.08 -2.36
CA MET A 96 0.36 6.02 -1.37
C MET A 96 -0.31 6.54 -0.11
N GLU A 97 0.11 7.70 0.40
CA GLU A 97 -0.50 8.33 1.57
C GLU A 97 -1.99 8.62 1.34
N ALA A 98 -2.33 9.28 0.23
CA ALA A 98 -3.73 9.62 -0.07
C ALA A 98 -4.60 8.37 -0.26
N HIS A 99 -4.09 7.34 -0.96
CA HIS A 99 -4.84 6.11 -1.20
C HIS A 99 -4.96 5.23 0.04
N LEU A 100 -3.96 5.21 0.91
CA LEU A 100 -4.06 4.51 2.19
C LEU A 100 -5.07 5.21 3.12
N ALA A 101 -5.08 6.54 3.17
CA ALA A 101 -6.09 7.29 3.91
C ALA A 101 -7.51 7.03 3.36
N PHE A 102 -7.65 6.92 2.04
CA PHE A 102 -8.92 6.53 1.42
C PHE A 102 -9.29 5.07 1.72
N ALA A 103 -8.33 4.14 1.73
CA ALA A 103 -8.61 2.76 2.16
C ALA A 103 -9.06 2.70 3.63
N ASP A 104 -8.48 3.55 4.50
CA ASP A 104 -8.90 3.66 5.90
C ASP A 104 -10.33 4.18 6.04
N SER A 105 -10.71 5.20 5.25
CA SER A 105 -12.06 5.75 5.28
C SER A 105 -13.09 4.75 4.77
N LEU A 106 -12.77 3.97 3.73
CA LEU A 106 -13.65 2.92 3.22
C LEU A 106 -13.89 1.81 4.25
N VAL A 107 -12.86 1.43 5.01
CA VAL A 107 -12.99 0.39 6.05
C VAL A 107 -13.70 0.91 7.30
N SER A 108 -13.43 2.15 7.71
CA SER A 108 -14.03 2.73 8.92
C SER A 108 -15.40 3.38 8.71
N GLY A 109 -15.73 3.76 7.48
CA GLY A 109 -16.90 4.57 7.14
C GLY A 109 -16.78 6.06 7.50
N ILE A 110 -15.61 6.52 7.98
CA ILE A 110 -15.39 7.88 8.46
C ILE A 110 -14.62 8.69 7.42
N ASP A 111 -14.97 9.97 7.20
CA ASP A 111 -14.28 10.90 6.30
C ASP A 111 -14.18 10.43 4.83
N VAL A 112 -15.11 9.58 4.37
CA VAL A 112 -15.10 9.03 3.00
C VAL A 112 -15.11 10.13 1.95
N ASP A 113 -15.98 11.13 2.05
CA ASP A 113 -16.08 12.23 1.07
C ASP A 113 -14.78 13.05 0.99
N LYS A 114 -14.17 13.34 2.15
CA LYS A 114 -12.93 14.11 2.26
C LYS A 114 -11.75 13.37 1.64
N THR A 115 -11.60 12.08 1.97
CA THR A 115 -10.51 11.25 1.46
C THR A 115 -10.71 10.89 -0.02
N SER A 116 -11.95 10.71 -0.47
CA SER A 116 -12.30 10.59 -1.89
C SER A 116 -11.89 11.84 -2.68
N ALA A 117 -12.22 13.04 -2.16
CA ALA A 117 -11.78 14.29 -2.78
C ALA A 117 -10.24 14.41 -2.86
N ALA A 118 -9.51 13.88 -1.88
CA ALA A 118 -8.04 13.91 -1.86
C ALA A 118 -7.39 13.03 -2.95
N ILE A 119 -8.05 11.95 -3.37
CA ILE A 119 -7.56 11.08 -4.45
C ILE A 119 -7.98 11.54 -5.85
N LYS A 120 -8.91 12.50 -5.95
CA LYS A 120 -9.50 12.96 -7.23
C LYS A 120 -8.47 13.33 -8.30
N LYS A 121 -7.37 13.98 -7.92
CA LYS A 121 -6.28 14.35 -8.85
C LYS A 121 -5.60 13.15 -9.53
N TRP A 122 -5.73 11.95 -8.94
CA TRP A 122 -5.15 10.71 -9.43
C TRP A 122 -6.11 9.90 -10.31
N GLU A 123 -7.40 10.27 -10.40
CA GLU A 123 -8.42 9.56 -11.20
C GLU A 123 -8.03 9.44 -12.67
N ARG A 124 -7.29 10.41 -13.21
CA ARG A 124 -6.74 10.35 -14.58
C ARG A 124 -5.83 9.16 -14.85
N PHE A 125 -5.36 8.49 -13.79
CA PHE A 125 -4.52 7.29 -13.87
C PHE A 125 -5.28 6.01 -13.49
N ALA A 126 -6.60 6.07 -13.29
CA ALA A 126 -7.41 4.94 -12.84
C ALA A 126 -7.79 3.94 -13.95
N GLY A 127 -7.48 4.24 -15.22
CA GLY A 127 -7.85 3.41 -16.37
C GLY A 127 -9.22 3.80 -16.91
#